data_AF-A0A6J4HRH5-F1
#
_entry.id   AF-A0A6J4HRH5-F1
#
_cell.length_a   1.000
_cell.length_b   1.000
_cell.length_c   1.000
_cell.angle_alpha   90.00
_cell.angle_beta   90.00
_cell.angle_gamma   90.00
#
_symmetry.space_group_name_H-M   'P 1'
#
loop_
_entity.id
_entity.type
_entity.pdbx_description
1 polymer ?
#
loop_
_entity_poly.entity_id
_entity_poly.type
_entity_poly.pdbx_seq_one_letter_code
_entity_poly.pdbx_strand_id
1 'polypeptide(L)' 'MSAVWRCRVCEGVNQGGRTCATCGAVVPVGEPVRAAVRARIPSTEPPAPPPPPPVPPTPRRRELRGMPTIEDLLFGD' A
#
# COMPACT_ATOMS: atom_id res chain seq x y z
N MET A 1 4.18 -1.24 26.86
CA MET A 1 3.58 -0.33 25.85
C MET A 1 3.61 1.09 26.39
N SER A 2 4.34 2.01 25.76
CA SER A 2 4.33 3.42 26.16
C SER A 2 2.99 4.04 25.74
N ALA A 3 2.23 4.58 26.69
CA ALA A 3 0.94 5.20 26.38
C ALA A 3 1.14 6.45 25.51
N VAL A 4 0.43 6.51 24.38
CA VAL A 4 0.40 7.69 23.50
C VAL A 4 -0.86 8.50 23.83
N TRP A 5 -0.71 9.79 24.06
CA TRP A 5 -1.81 10.66 24.48
C TRP A 5 -1.79 12.02 23.77
N ARG A 6 -2.96 12.65 23.70
CA ARG A 6 -3.18 13.94 23.07
C ARG A 6 -3.36 15.02 24.13
N CYS A 7 -2.57 16.09 24.04
CA CYS A 7 -2.70 17.24 24.94
C CYS A 7 -4.08 17.89 24.79
N ARG A 8 -4.74 18.22 25.91
CA ARG A 8 -6.02 18.92 25.89
C ARG A 8 -5.89 20.43 25.60
N VAL A 9 -4.68 20.98 25.76
CA VAL A 9 -4.40 22.41 25.58
C VAL A 9 -4.06 22.73 24.12
N CYS A 10 -3.06 22.05 23.55
CA CYS A 10 -2.55 22.35 22.20
C CYS A 10 -2.79 21.22 21.18
N GLU A 11 -3.48 20.14 21.57
CA GLU A 11 -3.74 18.96 20.72
C GLU A 11 -2.52 18.17 20.23
N GLY A 12 -1.30 18.51 20.69
CA GLY A 12 -0.07 17.79 20.40
C GLY A 12 -0.08 16.35 20.92
N VAL A 13 0.54 15.43 20.16
CA VAL A 13 0.66 14.01 20.49
C VAL A 13 1.95 13.77 21.28
N ASN A 14 1.86 13.09 22.43
CA ASN A 14 2.96 12.81 23.33
C ASN A 14 3.05 11.30 23.59
N GLN A 15 4.25 10.81 23.91
CA GLN A 15 4.50 9.40 24.20
C GLN A 15 5.16 9.26 25.58
N GLY A 16 4.51 8.53 26.48
CA GLY A 16 4.95 8.43 27.87
C GLY A 16 4.85 9.76 28.62
N GLY A 17 5.28 9.74 29.88
CA GLY A 17 5.22 10.90 30.78
C GLY A 17 3.81 11.48 30.94
N ARG A 18 3.76 12.67 31.54
CA ARG A 18 2.51 13.46 31.73
C ARG A 18 2.68 14.94 31.38
N THR A 19 3.86 15.36 30.94
CA THR A 19 4.14 16.73 30.51
C THR A 19 4.12 16.79 29.00
N CYS A 20 3.37 17.74 28.44
CA CYS A 20 3.35 17.97 27.01
C CYS A 20 4.68 18.57 26.56
N ALA A 21 5.38 17.91 25.64
CA ALA A 21 6.63 18.42 25.08
C ALA A 21 6.44 19.69 24.22
N THR A 22 5.22 19.94 23.73
CA THR A 22 4.92 21.08 22.86
C THR A 22 4.59 22.36 23.63
N CYS A 23 3.75 22.28 24.68
CA CYS A 23 3.27 23.46 25.40
C CYS A 23 3.56 23.45 26.91
N GLY A 24 4.20 22.39 27.42
CA GLY A 24 4.53 22.27 28.84
C GLY A 24 3.36 21.89 29.76
N ALA A 25 2.13 21.78 29.25
CA ALA A 25 0.97 21.40 30.05
C ALA A 25 1.17 20.03 30.74
N VAL A 26 0.90 19.96 32.04
CA VAL A 26 1.05 18.76 32.87
C VAL A 26 -0.32 18.13 33.14
N VAL A 27 -0.46 16.84 32.92
CA VAL A 27 -1.63 16.05 33.33
C VAL A 27 -1.44 15.61 34.79
N PRO A 28 -2.30 16.00 35.74
CA PRO A 28 -2.18 15.60 37.13
C PRO A 28 -2.14 14.07 37.32
N VAL A 29 -1.47 13.61 38.37
CA VAL A 29 -1.45 12.18 38.74
C VAL A 29 -2.86 11.77 39.17
N GLY A 30 -3.33 10.61 38.70
CA GLY A 30 -4.70 10.13 38.93
C GLY A 30 -5.69 10.55 37.85
N GLU A 31 -5.40 11.58 37.06
CA GLU A 31 -6.24 11.94 35.92
C GLU A 31 -5.94 11.06 34.68
N PRO A 32 -6.97 10.68 33.91
CA PRO A 32 -6.79 9.95 32.67
C PRO A 32 -6.22 10.85 31.58
N VAL A 33 -5.16 10.38 30.92
CA VAL A 33 -4.65 11.01 29.70
C VAL A 33 -5.61 10.77 28.54
N ARG A 34 -5.85 11.78 27.69
CA ARG A 34 -6.70 11.64 26.49
C ARG A 34 -5.97 10.75 25.47
N ALA A 35 -6.50 9.58 25.15
CA ALA A 35 -5.87 8.68 24.19
C ALA A 35 -5.67 9.37 22.83
N ALA A 36 -4.46 9.25 22.27
CA ALA A 36 -4.23 9.63 20.88
C ALA A 36 -4.65 8.46 19.99
N VAL A 37 -5.80 8.59 19.34
CA VAL A 37 -6.26 7.59 18.37
C VAL A 37 -5.52 7.83 17.06
N ARG A 38 -4.85 6.79 16.53
CA ARG A 38 -4.43 6.80 15.13
C ARG A 38 -5.69 6.65 14.28
N ALA A 39 -6.22 7.76 13.77
CA ALA A 39 -7.16 7.69 12.67
C ALA A 39 -6.39 7.07 11.48
N ARG A 40 -6.85 5.90 10.99
CA ARG A 40 -6.38 5.42 9.68
C ARG A 40 -6.92 6.41 8.66
N ILE A 41 -6.04 7.21 8.08
CA ILE A 41 -6.38 7.96 6.88
C ILE A 41 -6.63 6.89 5.81
N PRO A 42 -7.81 6.83 5.18
CA PRO A 42 -8.02 5.92 4.07
C PRO A 42 -6.94 6.19 3.03
N SER A 43 -6.13 5.18 2.70
CA SER A 43 -5.11 5.30 1.66
C SER A 43 -5.79 5.79 0.39
N THR A 44 -5.28 6.89 -0.14
CA THR A 44 -5.67 7.43 -1.46
C THR A 44 -5.01 6.66 -2.60
N GLU A 45 -4.39 5.51 -2.30
CA GLU A 45 -3.70 4.71 -3.30
C GLU A 45 -4.71 4.19 -4.33
N PRO A 46 -4.45 4.43 -5.63
CA PRO A 46 -5.30 3.89 -6.68
C PRO A 46 -5.44 2.37 -6.55
N PRO A 47 -6.61 1.79 -6.87
CA PRO A 47 -6.76 0.34 -6.91
C PRO A 47 -5.71 -0.26 -7.85
N ALA A 48 -5.13 -1.40 -7.46
CA ALA A 48 -4.17 -2.11 -8.29
C ALA A 48 -4.77 -2.43 -9.67
N PRO A 49 -3.99 -2.39 -10.76
CA PRO A 49 -4.47 -2.77 -12.07
C PRO A 49 -4.90 -4.25 -12.09
N PRO A 50 -5.89 -4.62 -12.92
CA PRO A 50 -6.30 -6.01 -13.06
C PRO A 50 -5.15 -6.88 -13.57
N PRO A 51 -5.13 -8.19 -13.26
CA PRO A 51 -4.12 -9.10 -13.79
C PRO A 51 -4.18 -9.15 -15.33
N PRO A 52 -3.03 -9.38 -16.00
CA PRO A 52 -3.02 -9.53 -17.44
C PRO A 52 -3.82 -10.76 -17.88
N PRO A 53 -4.38 -10.76 -19.10
CA PRO A 53 -5.08 -11.92 -19.63
C PRO A 53 -4.13 -13.11 -19.81
N PRO A 54 -4.63 -14.35 -19.78
CA PRO A 54 -3.83 -15.54 -20.07
C PRO A 54 -3.28 -15.48 -21.49
N VAL A 55 -1.99 -15.79 -21.65
CA VAL A 55 -1.32 -15.85 -22.94
C VAL A 55 -1.62 -17.19 -23.61
N PRO A 56 -1.99 -17.23 -24.91
CA PRO A 56 -2.18 -18.48 -25.62
C PRO A 56 -0.87 -19.30 -25.70
N PRO A 57 -0.95 -20.63 -25.79
CA PRO A 57 0.23 -21.47 -25.89
C PRO A 57 1.01 -21.15 -27.17
N THR A 58 2.33 -21.01 -27.05
CA THR A 58 3.21 -20.89 -28.21
C THR A 58 3.30 -22.22 -28.96
N PRO A 59 3.22 -22.23 -30.30
CA PRO A 59 3.30 -23.46 -31.09
C PRO A 59 4.64 -24.16 -30.90
N ARG A 60 4.62 -25.50 -30.84
CA ARG A 60 5.84 -26.31 -30.69
C ARG A 60 6.63 -26.37 -31.99
N ARG A 61 7.95 -26.59 -31.90
CA ARG A 61 8.84 -26.73 -33.08
C ARG A 61 8.34 -27.77 -34.10
N ARG A 62 7.64 -28.82 -33.66
CA ARG A 62 7.05 -29.82 -34.57
C ARG A 62 5.88 -29.26 -35.37
N GLU A 63 5.03 -28.44 -34.76
CA GLU A 63 3.86 -27.83 -35.40
C GLU A 63 4.30 -26.78 -36.43
N LEU A 64 5.38 -26.05 -36.14
CA LEU A 64 5.96 -25.08 -37.05
C LEU A 64 6.58 -25.69 -38.32
N ARG A 65 6.95 -26.98 -38.32
CA ARG A 65 7.55 -27.63 -39.50
C ARG A 65 6.55 -27.90 -40.63
N GLY A 66 5.26 -27.95 -40.31
CA GLY A 66 4.20 -28.17 -41.31
C GLY A 66 3.61 -26.86 -41.85
N MET A 67 4.08 -25.70 -41.37
CA MET A 67 3.64 -24.41 -41.85
C MET A 67 4.41 -24.05 -43.13
N PRO A 68 3.73 -23.51 -44.16
CA PRO A 68 4.41 -23.06 -45.37
C PRO A 68 5.43 -21.99 -45.01
N THR A 69 6.59 -22.04 -45.66
CA THR A 69 7.61 -21.02 -45.49
C THR A 69 7.14 -19.72 -46.13
N ILE A 70 7.79 -18.61 -45.77
CA ILE A 70 7.52 -17.30 -46.40
C ILE A 70 7.78 -17.39 -47.92
N GLU A 71 8.76 -18.17 -48.34
CA GLU A 71 9.07 -18.39 -49.76
C GLU A 71 7.94 -19.16 -50.46
N ASP A 72 7.41 -20.22 -49.83
CA ASP A 72 6.26 -20.98 -50.36
C ASP A 72 5.01 -20.10 -50.52
N LEU A 73 4.79 -19.17 -49.60
CA LEU A 73 3.66 -18.25 -49.62
C LEU A 73 3.80 -17.11 -50.64
N LEU A 74 5.04 -16.74 -50.98
CA LEU A 74 5.32 -15.60 -51.87
C LEU A 74 5.55 -16.01 -53.33
N PHE A 75 5.96 -17.26 -53.58
CA PHE A 75 6.43 -17.72 -54.89
C PHE A 75 5.78 -19.02 -55.39
N GLY A 76 4.84 -19.61 -54.64
CA GLY A 76 4.12 -20.82 -55.04
C GLY A 76 2.83 -20.50 -55.79
N ASP A 77 2.79 -20.80 -57.09
CA ASP A 77 1.58 -20.98 -57.92
C ASP A 77 1.49 -22.47 -58.30
#